data_AF-A0A355R1A3-F1
#
_entry.id   AF-A0A355R1A3-F1
#
_cell.length_a   1.000
_cell.length_b   1.000
_cell.length_c   1.000
_cell.angle_alpha   90.00
_cell.angle_beta   90.00
_cell.angle_gamma   90.00
#
_symmetry.space_group_name_H-M   'P 1'
#
loop_
_entity.id
_entity.type
_entity.pdbx_description
1 polymer ?
#
loop_
_entity_poly.entity_id
_entity_poly.type
_entity_poly.pdbx_seq_one_letter_code
_entity_poly.pdbx_strand_id
1 'polypeptide(L)'
;MRTEQPQVIYLKDYQAPEYLIDETHLTFELFEDHTLVHAQLVMRRNPARGAGLPPLELDGQQLELLRASLDDQELQPGDYQLDADSLTVQPKAERFTLDTSVKIHPESNTALEGLYKSGKMFCTQCEAEGFRKITYYLDRPDVMSTFTTTVIAEQHRYPVLLSNGNPIGSGPAEDGRHWATWEDPFKKPAYLFALVAGDLWCVEDSFTRQSGREVTLRIYVEPENIDKCDHAMVSLKKSMRWDEEVYGREYDLDIFMIVAVNDFNMGAMENKGLNIFNSSCVLARAETATDAAHQRVEGVVAHEYFHNWSGNRVTCRDWFQLSLKEGFTVFRDAEFSADMNSRTVKRIEDVAYLRTHQFA
;
A
#
# COMPACT_ATOMS: atom_id res chain seq x y z
N MET A 1 5.57 -26.80 -8.87
CA MET A 1 5.27 -27.18 -7.48
C MET A 1 6.52 -26.94 -6.67
N ARG A 2 6.48 -26.08 -5.65
CA ARG A 2 7.58 -25.92 -4.68
C ARG A 2 7.88 -27.29 -4.05
N THR A 3 9.12 -27.75 -4.17
CA THR A 3 9.57 -29.03 -3.60
C THR A 3 10.20 -28.86 -2.22
N GLU A 4 10.44 -27.63 -1.77
CA GLU A 4 11.00 -27.33 -0.45
C GLU A 4 9.94 -26.79 0.50
N GLN A 5 9.98 -27.27 1.74
CA GLN A 5 9.10 -26.79 2.81
C GLN A 5 9.48 -25.35 3.18
N PRO A 6 8.49 -24.48 3.50
CA PRO A 6 8.79 -23.14 4.01
C PRO A 6 9.65 -23.23 5.26
N GLN A 7 10.75 -22.48 5.30
CA GLN A 7 11.65 -22.45 6.45
C GLN A 7 11.02 -21.61 7.58
N VAL A 8 11.18 -22.07 8.81
CA VAL A 8 10.69 -21.35 9.99
C VAL A 8 11.60 -20.15 10.26
N ILE A 9 11.02 -18.96 10.28
CA ILE A 9 11.69 -17.71 10.66
C ILE A 9 11.47 -17.46 12.16
N TYR A 10 12.49 -17.02 12.89
CA TYR A 10 12.39 -16.71 14.32
C TYR A 10 12.70 -15.24 14.62
N LEU A 11 11.93 -14.64 15.52
CA LEU A 11 12.15 -13.27 16.02
C LEU A 11 13.58 -13.06 16.56
N LYS A 12 14.15 -14.06 17.24
CA LYS A 12 15.52 -13.98 17.82
C LYS A 12 16.61 -13.85 16.76
N ASP A 13 16.32 -14.19 15.51
CA ASP A 13 17.27 -14.17 14.39
C ASP A 13 17.20 -12.85 13.61
N TYR A 14 16.36 -11.89 14.05
CA TYR A 14 16.30 -10.57 13.46
C TYR A 14 17.69 -9.92 13.40
N GLN A 15 18.02 -9.41 12.21
CA GLN A 15 19.15 -8.52 12.01
C GLN A 15 18.71 -7.31 11.19
N ALA A 16 19.31 -6.15 11.49
CA ALA A 16 19.17 -4.96 10.66
C ALA A 16 19.60 -5.26 9.21
N PRO A 17 18.97 -4.67 8.19
CA PRO A 17 19.30 -4.97 6.79
C PRO A 17 20.71 -4.52 6.45
N GLU A 18 21.37 -5.19 5.50
CA GLU A 18 22.71 -4.78 5.05
C GLU A 18 22.66 -3.44 4.29
N TYR A 19 21.60 -3.21 3.53
CA TYR A 19 21.42 -1.99 2.75
C TYR A 19 20.11 -1.31 3.12
N LEU A 20 20.03 -0.02 2.85
CA LEU A 20 18.83 0.78 2.97
C LEU A 20 18.55 1.42 1.61
N ILE A 21 17.28 1.69 1.34
CA ILE A 21 16.81 2.40 0.16
C ILE A 21 16.37 3.78 0.65
N ASP A 22 17.01 4.83 0.15
CA ASP A 22 16.64 6.20 0.51
C ASP A 22 15.50 6.72 -0.37
N GLU A 23 15.53 6.40 -1.67
CA GLU A 23 14.52 6.80 -2.66
C GLU A 23 14.19 5.64 -3.62
N THR A 24 12.91 5.56 -4.01
CA THR A 24 12.37 4.55 -4.91
C THR A 24 11.60 5.25 -6.02
N HIS A 25 12.12 5.17 -7.25
CA HIS A 25 11.48 5.73 -8.44
C HIS A 25 10.93 4.59 -9.28
N LEU A 26 9.61 4.58 -9.50
CA LEU A 26 8.90 3.52 -10.21
C LEU A 26 8.22 4.07 -11.46
N THR A 27 8.28 3.31 -12.55
CA THR A 27 7.43 3.51 -13.72
C THR A 27 6.72 2.21 -14.06
N PHE A 28 5.40 2.27 -14.12
CA PHE A 28 4.53 1.17 -14.50
C PHE A 28 3.95 1.42 -15.88
N GLU A 29 4.21 0.52 -16.81
CA GLU A 29 3.53 0.47 -18.09
C GLU A 29 2.50 -0.65 -18.07
N LEU A 30 1.24 -0.29 -17.88
CA LEU A 30 0.14 -1.23 -17.82
C LEU A 30 -0.30 -1.61 -19.23
N PHE A 31 -0.30 -2.92 -19.50
CA PHE A 31 -0.89 -3.56 -20.67
C PHE A 31 -1.88 -4.62 -20.21
N GLU A 32 -2.68 -5.17 -21.13
CA GLU A 32 -3.69 -6.15 -20.77
C GLU A 32 -3.17 -7.53 -20.43
N ASP A 33 -2.07 -7.91 -21.08
CA ASP A 33 -1.48 -9.24 -21.03
C ASP A 33 -0.15 -9.27 -20.26
N HIS A 34 0.34 -8.10 -19.85
CA HIS A 34 1.52 -7.95 -19.02
C HIS A 34 1.61 -6.54 -18.43
N THR A 35 2.59 -6.30 -17.57
CA THR A 35 3.00 -4.97 -17.13
C THR A 35 4.52 -4.92 -17.12
N LEU A 36 5.07 -3.80 -17.62
CA LEU A 36 6.49 -3.51 -17.45
C LEU A 36 6.65 -2.63 -16.21
N VAL A 37 7.58 -3.01 -15.34
CA VAL A 37 7.92 -2.25 -14.13
C VAL A 37 9.38 -1.88 -14.21
N HIS A 38 9.65 -0.58 -14.22
CA HIS A 38 10.98 -0.01 -14.15
C HIS A 38 11.17 0.57 -12.76
N ALA A 39 12.18 0.09 -12.03
CA ALA A 39 12.48 0.54 -10.68
C ALA A 39 13.92 1.04 -10.62
N GLN A 40 14.10 2.28 -10.18
CA GLN A 40 15.40 2.84 -9.80
C GLN A 40 15.44 3.01 -8.29
N LEU A 41 16.41 2.35 -7.65
CA LEU A 41 16.60 2.36 -6.21
C LEU A 41 17.86 3.14 -5.87
N VAL A 42 17.71 4.24 -5.13
CA VAL A 42 18.84 4.99 -4.57
C VAL A 42 19.22 4.35 -3.25
N MET A 43 20.33 3.62 -3.24
CA MET A 43 20.68 2.73 -2.14
C MET A 43 21.94 3.17 -1.41
N ARG A 44 22.02 2.76 -0.14
CA ARG A 44 23.22 2.92 0.66
C ARG A 44 23.45 1.77 1.62
N ARG A 45 24.70 1.59 2.01
CA ARG A 45 25.09 0.73 3.13
C ARG A 45 24.40 1.19 4.41
N ASN A 46 23.87 0.24 5.18
CA ASN A 46 23.28 0.54 6.49
C ASN A 46 24.39 0.86 7.52
N PRO A 47 24.43 2.07 8.11
CA PRO A 47 25.45 2.44 9.10
C PRO A 47 25.39 1.62 10.40
N ALA A 48 24.27 0.94 10.67
CA ALA A 48 24.13 0.03 11.80
C ALA A 48 24.90 -1.29 11.61
N ARG A 49 25.45 -1.51 10.41
CA ARG A 49 26.21 -2.70 10.06
C ARG A 49 27.70 -2.35 9.93
N GLY A 50 28.56 -3.35 10.07
CA GLY A 50 30.01 -3.17 10.00
C GLY A 50 30.53 -2.79 8.62
N ALA A 51 31.82 -2.44 8.56
CA ALA A 51 32.53 -2.14 7.32
C ALA A 51 32.45 -3.30 6.31
N GLY A 52 32.56 -2.97 5.03
CA GLY A 52 32.49 -3.91 3.91
C GLY A 52 31.20 -3.80 3.10
N LEU A 53 31.24 -4.42 1.92
CA LEU A 53 30.15 -4.43 0.94
C LEU A 53 29.74 -5.88 0.70
N PRO A 54 28.97 -6.51 1.61
CA PRO A 54 28.42 -7.85 1.34
C PRO A 54 27.51 -7.80 0.10
N PRO A 55 27.24 -8.93 -0.56
CA PRO A 55 26.27 -8.95 -1.65
C PRO A 55 24.94 -8.31 -1.24
N LEU A 56 24.34 -7.53 -2.13
CA LEU A 56 22.99 -7.04 -1.99
C LEU A 56 22.04 -8.14 -2.49
N GLU A 57 21.19 -8.63 -1.60
CA GLU A 57 20.15 -9.62 -1.91
C GLU A 57 18.79 -8.90 -1.87
N LEU A 58 18.04 -9.00 -2.97
CA LEU A 58 16.70 -8.43 -3.11
C LEU A 58 15.69 -9.56 -3.27
N ASP A 59 14.55 -9.43 -2.60
CA ASP A 59 13.41 -10.32 -2.75
C ASP A 59 12.73 -10.04 -4.11
N GLY A 60 12.37 -11.10 -4.83
CA GLY A 60 11.60 -10.97 -6.07
C GLY A 60 10.99 -12.30 -6.49
N GLN A 61 9.69 -12.32 -6.75
CA GLN A 61 8.95 -13.55 -7.06
C GLN A 61 8.09 -13.37 -8.31
N GLN A 62 8.11 -14.38 -9.19
CA GLN A 62 7.31 -14.39 -10.43
C GLN A 62 7.60 -13.20 -11.35
N LEU A 63 8.87 -12.77 -11.38
CA LEU A 63 9.35 -11.66 -12.19
C LEU A 63 10.15 -12.20 -13.39
N GLU A 64 9.88 -11.68 -14.59
CA GLU A 64 10.78 -11.83 -15.74
C GLU A 64 11.75 -10.65 -15.75
N LEU A 65 13.00 -10.85 -15.31
CA LEU A 65 14.04 -9.83 -15.37
C LEU A 65 14.43 -9.53 -16.82
N LEU A 66 14.17 -8.29 -17.27
CA LEU A 66 14.52 -7.83 -18.61
C LEU A 66 15.87 -7.13 -18.65
N ARG A 67 16.17 -6.33 -17.62
CA ARG A 67 17.40 -5.54 -17.52
C ARG A 67 17.73 -5.22 -16.07
N ALA A 68 19.03 -5.15 -15.77
CA ALA A 68 19.54 -4.56 -14.52
C ALA A 68 20.77 -3.69 -14.81
N SER A 69 20.91 -2.57 -14.10
CA SER A 69 22.13 -1.75 -14.12
C SER A 69 22.51 -1.29 -12.73
N LEU A 70 23.81 -1.21 -12.47
CA LEU A 70 24.38 -0.70 -11.23
C LEU A 70 25.25 0.52 -11.57
N ASP A 71 24.90 1.69 -11.02
CA ASP A 71 25.54 2.98 -11.32
C ASP A 71 25.66 3.24 -12.84
N ASP A 72 24.53 3.14 -13.55
CA ASP A 72 24.40 3.28 -15.02
C ASP A 72 25.18 2.24 -15.84
N GLN A 73 25.82 1.25 -15.21
CA GLN A 73 26.50 0.14 -15.88
C GLN A 73 25.57 -1.06 -15.98
N GLU A 74 25.19 -1.42 -17.19
CA GLU A 74 24.36 -2.60 -17.46
C GLU A 74 25.07 -3.88 -17.01
N LEU A 75 24.38 -4.65 -16.17
CA LEU A 75 24.86 -5.91 -15.63
C LEU A 75 24.64 -7.02 -16.65
N GLN A 76 25.69 -7.80 -16.92
CA GLN A 76 25.61 -9.01 -17.72
C GLN A 76 25.20 -10.20 -16.84
N PRO A 77 24.72 -11.33 -17.40
CA PRO A 77 24.31 -12.50 -16.62
C PRO A 77 25.38 -13.09 -15.68
N GLY A 78 26.66 -12.74 -15.85
CA GLY A 78 27.75 -13.13 -14.95
C GLY A 78 27.98 -12.17 -13.77
N ASP A 79 27.35 -10.99 -13.78
CA ASP A 79 27.53 -9.94 -12.77
C ASP A 79 26.50 -10.00 -11.63
N TYR A 80 25.49 -10.87 -11.76
CA TYR A 80 24.45 -11.08 -10.76
C TYR A 80 24.11 -12.57 -10.62
N GLN A 81 23.48 -12.93 -9.50
CA GLN A 81 22.85 -14.24 -9.31
C GLN A 81 21.35 -14.05 -9.29
N LEU A 82 20.63 -14.88 -10.03
CA LEU A 82 19.19 -14.82 -10.17
C LEU A 82 18.60 -16.17 -9.79
N ASP A 83 17.85 -16.18 -8.69
CA ASP A 83 17.12 -17.34 -8.20
C ASP A 83 15.61 -17.13 -8.39
N ALA A 84 14.81 -18.15 -8.07
CA ALA A 84 13.35 -18.08 -8.22
C ALA A 84 12.69 -17.01 -7.34
N ASP A 85 13.32 -16.69 -6.21
CA ASP A 85 12.78 -15.80 -5.17
C ASP A 85 13.70 -14.59 -4.88
N SER A 86 14.83 -14.42 -5.59
CA SER A 86 15.78 -13.33 -5.33
C SER A 86 16.65 -12.89 -6.51
N LEU A 87 17.14 -11.65 -6.43
CA LEU A 87 18.21 -11.10 -7.26
C LEU A 87 19.37 -10.65 -6.35
N THR A 88 20.56 -11.17 -6.60
CA THR A 88 21.77 -10.84 -5.84
C THR A 88 22.78 -10.12 -6.73
N VAL A 89 23.23 -8.95 -6.30
CA VAL A 89 24.24 -8.13 -7.00
C VAL A 89 25.38 -7.74 -6.05
N GLN A 90 26.56 -7.44 -6.58
CA GLN A 90 27.71 -7.00 -5.77
C GLN A 90 27.93 -5.49 -5.91
N PRO A 91 27.58 -4.68 -4.88
CA PRO A 91 27.87 -3.25 -4.91
C PRO A 91 29.37 -2.96 -4.94
N LYS A 92 29.75 -1.88 -5.63
CA LYS A 92 31.13 -1.38 -5.73
C LYS A 92 31.43 -0.23 -4.76
N ALA A 93 30.39 0.38 -4.20
CA ALA A 93 30.47 1.53 -3.30
C ALA A 93 29.41 1.44 -2.18
N GLU A 94 29.58 2.24 -1.12
CA GLU A 94 28.61 2.33 -0.03
C GLU A 94 27.33 3.09 -0.40
N ARG A 95 27.34 3.83 -1.52
CA ARG A 95 26.18 4.49 -2.12
C ARG A 95 26.20 4.19 -3.61
N PHE A 96 25.06 3.80 -4.13
CA PHE A 96 24.91 3.38 -5.51
C PHE A 96 23.46 3.46 -5.94
N THR A 97 23.23 3.43 -7.25
CA THR A 97 21.90 3.31 -7.83
C THR A 97 21.76 1.94 -8.48
N LEU A 98 20.66 1.25 -8.22
CA LEU A 98 20.30 0.02 -8.89
C LEU A 98 19.02 0.23 -9.69
N ASP A 99 19.11 0.05 -11.00
CA ASP A 99 17.94 0.05 -11.87
C ASP A 99 17.60 -1.38 -12.27
N THR A 100 16.31 -1.72 -12.22
CA THR A 100 15.78 -2.99 -12.74
C THR A 100 14.58 -2.72 -13.64
N SER A 101 14.46 -3.52 -14.68
CA SER A 101 13.25 -3.58 -15.52
C SER A 101 12.76 -5.00 -15.53
N VAL A 102 11.52 -5.22 -15.11
CA VAL A 102 10.89 -6.53 -15.05
C VAL A 102 9.58 -6.53 -15.80
N LYS A 103 9.17 -7.71 -16.28
CA LYS A 103 7.81 -7.98 -16.74
C LYS A 103 7.07 -8.84 -15.73
N ILE A 104 5.83 -8.46 -15.45
CA ILE A 104 4.90 -9.21 -14.60
C ILE A 104 3.57 -9.42 -15.32
N HIS A 105 2.75 -10.34 -14.81
CA HIS A 105 1.50 -10.78 -15.44
C HIS A 105 0.28 -10.62 -14.51
N PRO A 106 -0.20 -9.39 -14.25
CA PRO A 106 -1.30 -9.14 -13.32
C PRO A 106 -2.63 -9.79 -13.73
N GLU A 107 -2.83 -10.01 -15.03
CA GLU A 107 -4.02 -10.64 -15.61
C GLU A 107 -4.15 -12.13 -15.25
N SER A 108 -3.05 -12.76 -14.88
CA SER A 108 -3.01 -14.16 -14.46
C SER A 108 -2.84 -14.32 -12.94
N ASN A 109 -2.70 -13.21 -12.20
CA ASN A 109 -2.48 -13.21 -10.77
C ASN A 109 -3.78 -13.44 -9.98
N THR A 110 -4.12 -14.71 -9.77
CA THR A 110 -5.30 -15.13 -9.00
C THR A 110 -5.07 -15.15 -7.48
N ALA A 111 -3.85 -14.86 -7.01
CA ALA A 111 -3.53 -14.81 -5.58
C ALA A 111 -3.98 -13.50 -4.92
N LEU A 112 -4.24 -12.45 -5.72
CA LEU A 112 -4.60 -11.10 -5.27
C LEU A 112 -3.55 -10.50 -4.31
N GLU A 113 -2.27 -10.68 -4.66
CA GLU A 113 -1.10 -10.19 -3.92
C GLU A 113 -0.05 -9.68 -4.93
N GLY A 114 0.57 -8.54 -4.65
CA GLY A 114 1.32 -7.76 -5.65
C GLY A 114 0.37 -6.94 -6.51
N LEU A 115 0.69 -6.76 -7.80
CA LEU A 115 -0.21 -6.15 -8.78
C LEU A 115 -1.09 -7.23 -9.43
N TYR A 116 -2.40 -6.98 -9.48
CA TYR A 116 -3.38 -7.90 -10.06
C TYR A 116 -4.56 -7.16 -10.68
N LYS A 117 -5.43 -7.89 -11.39
CA LYS A 117 -6.71 -7.36 -11.90
C LYS A 117 -7.89 -7.77 -11.01
N SER A 118 -8.65 -6.80 -10.51
CA SER A 118 -10.00 -7.03 -9.97
C SER A 118 -11.00 -6.59 -11.02
N GLY A 119 -11.80 -7.52 -11.55
CA GLY A 119 -12.63 -7.26 -12.73
C GLY A 119 -11.83 -6.64 -13.89
N LYS A 120 -12.11 -5.37 -14.23
CA LYS A 120 -11.43 -4.65 -15.32
C LYS A 120 -10.30 -3.75 -14.86
N MET A 121 -10.18 -3.46 -13.56
CA MET A 121 -9.21 -2.51 -13.02
C MET A 121 -7.94 -3.21 -12.52
N PHE A 122 -6.82 -2.49 -12.53
CA PHE A 122 -5.60 -2.88 -11.82
C PHE A 122 -5.65 -2.34 -10.39
N CYS A 123 -5.24 -3.16 -9.44
CA CYS A 123 -5.02 -2.75 -8.06
C CYS A 123 -3.93 -3.59 -7.42
N THR A 124 -3.44 -3.14 -6.27
CA THR A 124 -2.33 -3.78 -5.56
C THR A 124 -2.71 -4.20 -4.16
N GLN A 125 -2.12 -5.29 -3.68
CA GLN A 125 -2.06 -5.63 -2.26
C GLN A 125 -0.62 -6.01 -1.92
N CYS A 126 0.05 -5.20 -1.09
CA CYS A 126 1.47 -5.38 -0.78
C CYS A 126 1.75 -5.89 0.62
N GLU A 127 0.81 -5.78 1.58
CA GLU A 127 0.97 -6.40 2.89
C GLU A 127 0.64 -7.90 2.84
N ALA A 128 1.49 -8.78 3.41
CA ALA A 128 2.74 -8.49 4.12
C ALA A 128 3.97 -8.41 3.21
N GLU A 129 3.99 -9.20 2.14
CA GLU A 129 5.19 -9.45 1.33
C GLU A 129 4.84 -9.50 -0.16
N GLY A 130 3.89 -8.67 -0.58
CA GLY A 130 3.37 -8.64 -1.95
C GLY A 130 4.20 -7.75 -2.89
N PHE A 131 5.00 -6.82 -2.37
CA PHE A 131 5.76 -5.90 -3.22
C PHE A 131 6.87 -6.61 -3.99
N ARG A 132 7.46 -7.69 -3.46
CA ARG A 132 8.40 -8.55 -4.20
C ARG A 132 7.79 -9.24 -5.43
N LYS A 133 6.46 -9.24 -5.59
CA LYS A 133 5.78 -9.71 -6.82
C LYS A 133 5.59 -8.61 -7.87
N ILE A 134 6.12 -7.41 -7.60
CA ILE A 134 6.04 -6.25 -8.48
C ILE A 134 7.42 -5.92 -9.06
N THR A 135 8.46 -5.88 -8.23
CA THR A 135 9.85 -5.69 -8.64
C THR A 135 10.80 -6.29 -7.60
N TYR A 136 12.10 -6.38 -7.93
CA TYR A 136 13.13 -6.76 -6.95
C TYR A 136 13.31 -5.65 -5.92
N TYR A 137 13.17 -5.98 -4.63
CA TYR A 137 13.19 -5.00 -3.55
C TYR A 137 13.68 -5.58 -2.23
N LEU A 138 14.05 -4.73 -1.27
CA LEU A 138 14.21 -5.14 0.13
C LEU A 138 12.82 -5.17 0.79
N ASP A 139 12.07 -6.25 0.58
CA ASP A 139 10.64 -6.34 0.92
C ASP A 139 10.41 -6.70 2.39
N ARG A 140 10.86 -5.79 3.27
CA ARG A 140 10.84 -5.88 4.73
C ARG A 140 10.51 -4.51 5.34
N PRO A 141 9.75 -4.46 6.46
CA PRO A 141 9.13 -3.21 6.90
C PRO A 141 10.08 -2.22 7.60
N ASP A 142 11.29 -2.64 8.02
CA ASP A 142 12.32 -1.74 8.53
C ASP A 142 13.18 -1.08 7.44
N VAL A 143 12.89 -1.32 6.15
CA VAL A 143 13.44 -0.56 5.02
C VAL A 143 12.39 0.41 4.51
N MET A 144 12.56 1.69 4.83
CA MET A 144 11.65 2.76 4.43
C MET A 144 12.29 3.72 3.44
N SER A 145 11.57 4.01 2.36
CA SER A 145 12.01 4.85 1.24
C SER A 145 10.94 5.89 0.90
N THR A 146 11.32 7.03 0.31
CA THR A 146 10.36 7.91 -0.39
C THR A 146 10.03 7.33 -1.76
N PHE A 147 8.80 7.52 -2.23
CA PHE A 147 8.37 6.92 -3.50
C PHE A 147 7.90 7.99 -4.49
N THR A 148 8.40 7.87 -5.71
CA THR A 148 7.88 8.58 -6.88
C THR A 148 7.40 7.54 -7.88
N THR A 149 6.11 7.56 -8.22
CA THR A 149 5.48 6.54 -9.05
C THR A 149 4.86 7.16 -10.28
N THR A 150 5.34 6.79 -11.46
CA THR A 150 4.69 7.10 -12.73
C THR A 150 3.89 5.89 -13.20
N VAL A 151 2.64 6.10 -13.57
CA VAL A 151 1.76 5.08 -14.12
C VAL A 151 1.40 5.48 -15.54
N ILE A 152 1.51 4.54 -16.48
CA ILE A 152 1.21 4.72 -17.90
C ILE A 152 0.23 3.63 -18.34
N ALA A 153 -0.89 4.01 -18.93
CA ALA A 153 -1.93 3.07 -19.36
C ALA A 153 -2.74 3.59 -20.55
N GLU A 154 -3.54 2.74 -21.18
CA GLU A 154 -4.48 3.13 -22.24
C GLU A 154 -5.57 4.06 -21.68
N GLN A 155 -5.66 5.29 -22.19
CA GLN A 155 -6.50 6.35 -21.61
C GLN A 155 -8.00 6.00 -21.63
N HIS A 156 -8.47 5.32 -22.68
CA HIS A 156 -9.89 4.97 -22.80
C HIS A 156 -10.32 3.90 -21.78
N ARG A 157 -9.43 2.98 -21.43
CA ARG A 157 -9.75 1.88 -20.50
C ARG A 157 -9.43 2.22 -19.05
N TYR A 158 -8.42 3.05 -18.85
CA TYR A 158 -7.85 3.39 -17.55
C TYR A 158 -7.78 4.90 -17.36
N PRO A 159 -8.91 5.64 -17.47
CA PRO A 159 -8.89 7.10 -17.39
C PRO A 159 -8.42 7.64 -16.03
N VAL A 160 -8.45 6.82 -14.97
CA VAL A 160 -7.98 7.17 -13.62
C VAL A 160 -6.74 6.34 -13.28
N LEU A 161 -5.62 7.03 -12.98
CA LEU A 161 -4.34 6.45 -12.56
C LEU A 161 -3.91 7.02 -11.21
N LEU A 162 -3.86 6.18 -10.18
CA LEU A 162 -3.61 6.59 -8.79
C LEU A 162 -2.41 5.85 -8.21
N SER A 163 -1.64 6.55 -7.38
CA SER A 163 -0.67 5.95 -6.45
C SER A 163 -0.59 6.81 -5.18
N ASN A 164 0.29 6.47 -4.25
CA ASN A 164 0.43 7.17 -2.96
C ASN A 164 0.86 8.63 -3.14
N GLY A 165 0.49 9.48 -2.18
CA GLY A 165 0.98 10.86 -2.10
C GLY A 165 0.20 11.84 -2.97
N ASN A 166 0.88 12.82 -3.55
CA ASN A 166 0.28 13.91 -4.31
C ASN A 166 0.60 13.78 -5.82
N PRO A 167 -0.33 14.16 -6.72
CA PRO A 167 -0.04 14.19 -8.15
C PRO A 167 0.92 15.34 -8.45
N ILE A 168 2.04 15.04 -9.11
CA ILE A 168 3.07 16.03 -9.49
C ILE A 168 3.17 16.23 -11.01
N GLY A 169 2.51 15.38 -11.80
CA GLY A 169 2.45 15.52 -13.24
C GLY A 169 1.44 14.57 -13.89
N SER A 170 0.95 14.93 -15.06
CA SER A 170 0.15 14.05 -15.92
C SER A 170 0.18 14.54 -17.35
N GLY A 171 -0.03 13.65 -18.32
CA GLY A 171 -0.09 14.05 -19.72
C GLY A 171 -0.45 12.92 -20.67
N PRO A 172 -0.68 13.23 -21.95
CA PRO A 172 -0.81 12.21 -22.98
C PRO A 172 0.53 11.47 -23.17
N ALA A 173 0.45 10.23 -23.61
CA ALA A 173 1.56 9.41 -24.08
C ALA A 173 1.28 8.94 -25.52
N GLU A 174 2.21 8.19 -26.11
CA GLU A 174 2.05 7.64 -27.46
C GLU A 174 0.92 6.59 -27.51
N ASP A 175 0.42 6.31 -28.71
CA ASP A 175 -0.54 5.23 -28.98
C ASP A 175 -1.85 5.27 -28.16
N GLY A 176 -2.36 6.47 -27.86
CA GLY A 176 -3.63 6.63 -27.12
C GLY A 176 -3.51 6.31 -25.63
N ARG A 177 -2.28 6.22 -25.11
CA ARG A 177 -1.99 6.08 -23.69
C ARG A 177 -1.87 7.46 -23.02
N HIS A 178 -1.87 7.47 -21.71
CA HIS A 178 -1.60 8.65 -20.89
C HIS A 178 -0.81 8.25 -19.64
N TRP A 179 -0.31 9.23 -18.92
CA TRP A 179 0.46 9.00 -17.71
C TRP A 179 0.07 9.95 -16.57
N ALA A 180 0.31 9.50 -15.35
CA ALA A 180 0.26 10.32 -14.14
C ALA A 180 1.44 9.96 -13.23
N THR A 181 2.08 10.97 -12.64
CA THR A 181 3.18 10.81 -11.70
C THR A 181 2.75 11.31 -10.32
N TRP A 182 3.02 10.49 -9.32
CA TRP A 182 2.69 10.72 -7.92
C TRP A 182 3.96 10.72 -7.08
N GLU A 183 4.01 11.59 -6.07
CA GLU A 183 5.12 11.68 -5.11
C GLU A 183 4.58 11.60 -3.68
N ASP A 184 5.10 10.65 -2.92
CA ASP A 184 4.89 10.58 -1.47
C ASP A 184 6.19 10.99 -0.75
N PRO A 185 6.19 12.17 -0.09
CA PRO A 185 7.38 12.71 0.56
C PRO A 185 7.73 11.98 1.86
N PHE A 186 6.85 11.11 2.38
CA PHE A 186 7.11 10.38 3.62
C PHE A 186 7.79 9.05 3.31
N LYS A 187 8.87 8.77 4.07
CA LYS A 187 9.49 7.44 4.04
C LYS A 187 8.49 6.41 4.52
N LYS A 188 8.26 5.39 3.70
CA LYS A 188 7.38 4.26 4.02
C LYS A 188 8.01 2.93 3.61
N PRO A 189 7.67 1.82 4.30
CA PRO A 189 7.95 0.48 3.82
C PRO A 189 7.11 0.12 2.59
N ALA A 190 7.61 -0.84 1.82
CA ALA A 190 7.00 -1.23 0.54
C ALA A 190 5.59 -1.84 0.67
N TYR A 191 5.25 -2.42 1.83
CA TYR A 191 3.91 -2.96 2.06
C TYR A 191 2.79 -1.87 2.00
N LEU A 192 3.16 -0.60 2.21
CA LEU A 192 2.25 0.55 2.11
C LEU A 192 2.14 1.14 0.71
N PHE A 193 2.86 0.57 -0.27
CA PHE A 193 2.71 0.97 -1.66
C PHE A 193 1.31 0.62 -2.17
N ALA A 194 0.72 1.52 -2.96
CA ALA A 194 -0.48 1.27 -3.72
C ALA A 194 -0.41 1.81 -5.15
N LEU A 195 -1.03 1.09 -6.07
CA LEU A 195 -1.33 1.52 -7.42
C LEU A 195 -2.75 1.07 -7.78
N VAL A 196 -3.52 1.99 -8.35
CA VAL A 196 -4.84 1.70 -8.92
C VAL A 196 -4.96 2.31 -10.31
N ALA A 197 -5.49 1.54 -11.27
CA ALA A 197 -5.83 2.05 -12.60
C ALA A 197 -7.15 1.46 -13.09
N GLY A 198 -8.11 2.30 -13.49
CA GLY A 198 -9.45 1.86 -13.87
C GLY A 198 -10.35 2.95 -14.43
N ASP A 199 -11.51 2.55 -14.94
CA ASP A 199 -12.66 3.44 -15.19
C ASP A 199 -13.43 3.62 -13.89
N LEU A 200 -13.07 4.67 -13.15
CA LEU A 200 -13.56 4.95 -11.80
C LEU A 200 -14.24 6.31 -11.78
N TRP A 201 -15.36 6.39 -11.05
CA TRP A 201 -16.03 7.64 -10.73
C TRP A 201 -15.60 8.11 -9.34
N CYS A 202 -15.60 9.42 -9.14
CA CYS A 202 -15.08 10.04 -7.92
C CYS A 202 -16.18 10.83 -7.20
N VAL A 203 -16.36 10.56 -5.91
CA VAL A 203 -17.01 11.50 -4.97
C VAL A 203 -15.91 12.29 -4.29
N GLU A 204 -15.93 13.60 -4.51
CA GLU A 204 -14.96 14.53 -3.92
C GLU A 204 -15.64 15.39 -2.84
N ASP A 205 -14.91 15.62 -1.75
CA ASP A 205 -15.27 16.53 -0.67
C ASP A 205 -13.99 17.08 -0.02
N SER A 206 -14.10 17.86 1.05
CA SER A 206 -12.95 18.38 1.77
C SER A 206 -13.10 18.32 3.29
N PHE A 207 -11.95 18.35 3.98
CA PHE A 207 -11.86 18.46 5.43
C PHE A 207 -10.85 19.54 5.82
N THR A 208 -11.26 20.48 6.67
CA THR A 208 -10.36 21.49 7.23
C THR A 208 -9.75 20.98 8.53
N ARG A 209 -8.41 20.84 8.54
CA ARG A 209 -7.62 20.46 9.71
C ARG A 209 -7.77 21.49 10.84
N GLN A 210 -7.43 21.10 12.07
CA GLN A 210 -7.41 22.03 13.22
C GLN A 210 -6.47 23.23 13.00
N SER A 211 -5.39 23.04 12.22
CA SER A 211 -4.43 24.05 11.78
C SER A 211 -4.95 24.99 10.68
N GLY A 212 -6.14 24.71 10.13
CA GLY A 212 -6.77 25.51 9.09
C GLY A 212 -6.41 25.12 7.66
N ARG A 213 -5.52 24.15 7.44
CA ARG A 213 -5.21 23.63 6.10
C ARG A 213 -6.29 22.66 5.63
N GLU A 214 -6.68 22.77 4.37
CA GLU A 214 -7.65 21.85 3.77
C GLU A 214 -6.98 20.53 3.35
N VAL A 215 -7.74 19.44 3.40
CA VAL A 215 -7.43 18.13 2.81
C VAL A 215 -8.53 17.83 1.79
N THR A 216 -8.14 17.51 0.56
CA THR A 216 -9.07 17.00 -0.45
C THR A 216 -9.36 15.53 -0.16
N LEU A 217 -10.63 15.15 -0.08
CA LEU A 217 -11.06 13.78 0.15
C LEU A 217 -11.66 13.23 -1.13
N ARG A 218 -11.24 12.04 -1.55
CA ARG A 218 -11.78 11.37 -2.75
C ARG A 218 -12.12 9.93 -2.47
N ILE A 219 -13.33 9.53 -2.84
CA ILE A 219 -13.74 8.12 -2.87
C ILE A 219 -13.96 7.73 -4.31
N TYR A 220 -13.16 6.78 -4.79
CA TYR A 220 -13.22 6.22 -6.13
C TYR A 220 -13.94 4.88 -6.11
N VAL A 221 -14.90 4.72 -7.02
CA VAL A 221 -15.72 3.51 -7.15
C VAL A 221 -16.04 3.23 -8.61
N GLU A 222 -16.43 2.00 -8.92
CA GLU A 222 -17.05 1.69 -10.22
C GLU A 222 -18.36 2.48 -10.42
N PRO A 223 -18.73 2.85 -11.67
CA PRO A 223 -19.83 3.75 -11.96
C PRO A 223 -21.18 3.38 -11.30
N GLU A 224 -21.49 2.09 -11.19
CA GLU A 224 -22.72 1.57 -10.57
C GLU A 224 -22.82 1.79 -9.05
N ASN A 225 -21.73 2.21 -8.40
CA ASN A 225 -21.62 2.33 -6.95
C ASN A 225 -21.53 3.77 -6.45
N ILE A 226 -21.57 4.77 -7.36
CA ILE A 226 -21.30 6.18 -7.02
C ILE A 226 -22.22 6.74 -5.91
N ASP A 227 -23.48 6.31 -5.89
CA ASP A 227 -24.52 6.73 -4.94
C ASP A 227 -24.52 5.92 -3.63
N LYS A 228 -23.42 5.23 -3.31
CA LYS A 228 -23.24 4.44 -2.07
C LYS A 228 -22.11 4.96 -1.17
N CYS A 229 -21.51 6.10 -1.51
CA CYS A 229 -20.28 6.60 -0.87
C CYS A 229 -20.51 7.57 0.29
N ASP A 230 -21.71 8.16 0.42
CA ASP A 230 -21.99 9.26 1.35
C ASP A 230 -21.64 8.91 2.80
N HIS A 231 -22.03 7.71 3.25
CA HIS A 231 -21.75 7.27 4.62
C HIS A 231 -20.25 7.08 4.88
N ALA A 232 -19.50 6.58 3.91
CA ALA A 232 -18.04 6.45 4.01
C ALA A 232 -17.34 7.82 4.05
N MET A 233 -17.80 8.79 3.25
CA MET A 233 -17.26 10.16 3.26
C MET A 233 -17.51 10.84 4.62
N VAL A 234 -18.72 10.70 5.16
CA VAL A 234 -19.05 11.21 6.50
C VAL A 234 -18.21 10.52 7.57
N SER A 235 -18.05 9.20 7.49
CA SER A 235 -17.25 8.42 8.43
C SER A 235 -15.78 8.88 8.40
N LEU A 236 -15.19 9.05 7.22
CA LEU A 236 -13.82 9.56 7.06
C LEU A 236 -13.64 10.91 7.76
N LYS A 237 -14.56 11.85 7.54
CA LYS A 237 -14.51 13.17 8.20
C LYS A 237 -14.63 13.09 9.72
N LYS A 238 -15.48 12.20 10.24
CA LYS A 238 -15.58 11.94 11.68
C LYS A 238 -14.28 11.37 12.23
N SER A 239 -13.68 10.40 11.55
CA SER A 239 -12.39 9.79 11.92
C SER A 239 -11.29 10.84 11.99
N MET A 240 -11.20 11.71 10.97
CA MET A 240 -10.26 12.83 10.94
C MET A 240 -10.47 13.78 12.12
N ARG A 241 -11.71 14.19 12.39
CA ARG A 241 -12.01 15.10 13.50
C ARG A 241 -11.69 14.47 14.86
N TRP A 242 -12.09 13.22 15.06
CA TRP A 242 -11.89 12.53 16.33
C TRP A 242 -10.39 12.31 16.63
N ASP A 243 -9.57 12.00 15.62
CA ASP A 243 -8.13 11.81 15.85
C ASP A 243 -7.43 13.13 16.21
N GLU A 244 -7.89 14.26 15.66
CA GLU A 244 -7.47 15.60 16.09
C GLU A 244 -7.88 15.89 17.54
N GLU A 245 -9.14 15.63 17.91
CA GLU A 245 -9.68 15.96 19.23
C GLU A 245 -9.14 15.06 20.35
N VAL A 246 -8.99 13.76 20.10
CA VAL A 246 -8.62 12.76 21.13
C VAL A 246 -7.12 12.52 21.18
N TYR A 247 -6.44 12.47 20.04
CA TYR A 247 -5.00 12.15 19.98
C TYR A 247 -4.12 13.33 19.55
N GLY A 248 -4.71 14.46 19.13
CA GLY A 248 -3.96 15.61 18.62
C GLY A 248 -3.24 15.29 17.31
N ARG A 249 -3.87 14.48 16.44
CA ARG A 249 -3.28 13.98 15.19
C ARG A 249 -4.00 14.53 13.98
N GLU A 250 -3.39 15.50 13.31
CA GLU A 250 -3.85 15.94 11.99
C GLU A 250 -3.38 15.00 10.89
N TYR A 251 -4.09 14.99 9.77
CA TYR A 251 -3.62 14.35 8.55
C TYR A 251 -2.42 15.10 7.95
N ASP A 252 -1.51 14.38 7.29
CA ASP A 252 -0.17 14.87 6.93
C ASP A 252 0.10 14.99 5.43
N LEU A 253 -0.85 14.60 4.57
CA LEU A 253 -0.83 14.86 3.11
C LEU A 253 -1.95 15.82 2.71
N ASP A 254 -2.04 16.15 1.42
CA ASP A 254 -2.98 17.15 0.89
C ASP A 254 -4.24 16.53 0.29
N ILE A 255 -4.15 15.25 -0.06
CA ILE A 255 -5.24 14.44 -0.57
C ILE A 255 -5.31 13.12 0.20
N PHE A 256 -6.53 12.69 0.53
CA PHE A 256 -6.82 11.36 1.07
C PHE A 256 -7.73 10.64 0.08
N MET A 257 -7.29 9.51 -0.44
CA MET A 257 -8.04 8.73 -1.42
C MET A 257 -8.45 7.37 -0.84
N ILE A 258 -9.69 6.99 -1.10
CA ILE A 258 -10.22 5.64 -0.88
C ILE A 258 -10.62 5.07 -2.24
N VAL A 259 -10.26 3.83 -2.51
CA VAL A 259 -10.75 3.07 -3.67
C VAL A 259 -11.54 1.86 -3.18
N ALA A 260 -12.80 1.74 -3.59
CA ALA A 260 -13.59 0.53 -3.33
C ALA A 260 -13.40 -0.46 -4.49
N VAL A 261 -12.98 -1.69 -4.17
CA VAL A 261 -12.77 -2.78 -5.13
C VAL A 261 -13.57 -4.02 -4.72
N ASN A 262 -14.07 -4.78 -5.69
CA ASN A 262 -14.90 -5.95 -5.40
C ASN A 262 -14.08 -7.17 -4.97
N ASP A 263 -12.95 -7.42 -5.63
CA ASP A 263 -12.07 -8.57 -5.34
C ASP A 263 -10.89 -8.12 -4.48
N PHE A 264 -11.08 -8.17 -3.16
CA PHE A 264 -10.04 -7.89 -2.17
C PHE A 264 -10.03 -8.98 -1.11
N ASN A 265 -8.88 -9.66 -0.93
CA ASN A 265 -8.74 -10.73 0.06
C ASN A 265 -8.92 -10.23 1.50
N MET A 266 -8.54 -8.98 1.77
CA MET A 266 -8.64 -8.35 3.08
C MET A 266 -9.89 -7.47 3.18
N GLY A 267 -10.17 -6.92 4.36
CA GLY A 267 -11.29 -5.99 4.55
C GLY A 267 -11.02 -4.65 3.90
N ALA A 268 -9.88 -4.06 4.25
CA ALA A 268 -9.32 -2.84 3.69
C ALA A 268 -7.81 -2.82 3.97
N MET A 269 -7.12 -1.81 3.45
CA MET A 269 -5.67 -1.68 3.56
C MET A 269 -5.28 -0.21 3.70
N GLU A 270 -4.33 0.07 4.59
CA GLU A 270 -3.96 1.41 5.04
C GLU A 270 -2.97 2.15 4.12
N ASN A 271 -2.87 1.79 2.84
CA ASN A 271 -1.80 2.31 1.97
C ASN A 271 -1.76 3.85 2.01
N LYS A 272 -0.56 4.42 2.19
CA LYS A 272 -0.39 5.83 2.55
C LYS A 272 -1.06 6.78 1.55
N GLY A 273 -2.18 7.40 1.96
CA GLY A 273 -2.95 8.35 1.16
C GLY A 273 -3.77 7.75 0.01
N LEU A 274 -3.77 6.43 -0.17
CA LEU A 274 -4.54 5.72 -1.19
C LEU A 274 -5.04 4.39 -0.63
N ASN A 275 -5.94 4.44 0.33
CA ASN A 275 -6.46 3.24 0.96
C ASN A 275 -7.32 2.43 -0.03
N ILE A 276 -7.15 1.11 -0.06
CA ILE A 276 -7.93 0.20 -0.90
C ILE A 276 -8.85 -0.62 0.00
N PHE A 277 -10.14 -0.60 -0.30
CA PHE A 277 -11.16 -1.26 0.51
C PHE A 277 -11.89 -2.30 -0.31
N ASN A 278 -12.28 -3.40 0.33
CA ASN A 278 -13.34 -4.23 -0.19
C ASN A 278 -14.63 -3.41 -0.25
N SER A 279 -15.38 -3.46 -1.36
CA SER A 279 -16.66 -2.77 -1.55
C SER A 279 -17.65 -2.99 -0.40
N SER A 280 -17.65 -4.18 0.23
CA SER A 280 -18.50 -4.48 1.39
C SER A 280 -18.19 -3.67 2.65
N CYS A 281 -17.03 -3.01 2.71
CA CYS A 281 -16.55 -2.20 3.83
C CYS A 281 -16.74 -0.69 3.62
N VAL A 282 -17.24 -0.26 2.45
CA VAL A 282 -17.36 1.17 2.09
C VAL A 282 -18.76 1.51 1.60
N LEU A 283 -19.39 0.62 0.83
CA LEU A 283 -20.63 0.92 0.13
C LEU A 283 -21.84 0.64 1.04
N ALA A 284 -22.60 1.68 1.36
CA ALA A 284 -23.84 1.56 2.14
C ALA A 284 -24.91 2.53 1.62
N ARG A 285 -26.16 2.06 1.57
CA ARG A 285 -27.35 2.90 1.37
C ARG A 285 -28.37 2.64 2.47
N ALA A 286 -29.05 3.69 2.91
CA ALA A 286 -30.05 3.60 3.97
C ALA A 286 -31.18 2.59 3.64
N GLU A 287 -31.53 2.43 2.37
CA GLU A 287 -32.60 1.52 1.94
C GLU A 287 -32.17 0.04 1.94
N THR A 288 -30.88 -0.25 1.91
CA THR A 288 -30.35 -1.62 1.68
C THR A 288 -29.38 -2.11 2.76
N ALA A 289 -28.82 -1.21 3.57
CA ALA A 289 -27.87 -1.52 4.62
C ALA A 289 -28.54 -1.48 6.00
N THR A 290 -28.12 -2.40 6.88
CA THR A 290 -28.56 -2.40 8.28
C THR A 290 -27.74 -1.39 9.10
N ASP A 291 -28.20 -1.05 10.31
CA ASP A 291 -27.44 -0.21 11.24
C ASP A 291 -26.04 -0.82 11.52
N ALA A 292 -25.98 -2.15 11.69
CA ALA A 292 -24.71 -2.86 11.88
C ALA A 292 -23.77 -2.74 10.67
N ALA A 293 -24.31 -2.72 9.45
CA ALA A 293 -23.51 -2.49 8.25
C ALA A 293 -22.98 -1.05 8.20
N HIS A 294 -23.79 -0.06 8.56
CA HIS A 294 -23.34 1.34 8.69
C HIS A 294 -22.24 1.50 9.75
N GLN A 295 -22.40 0.88 10.91
CA GLN A 295 -21.38 0.90 11.97
C GLN A 295 -20.10 0.18 11.55
N ARG A 296 -20.21 -0.91 10.77
CA ARG A 296 -19.05 -1.60 10.21
C ARG A 296 -18.27 -0.69 9.25
N VAL A 297 -18.95 0.00 8.33
CA VAL A 297 -18.30 0.98 7.43
C VAL A 297 -17.63 2.08 8.24
N GLU A 298 -18.32 2.63 9.25
CA GLU A 298 -17.77 3.69 10.11
C GLU A 298 -16.51 3.23 10.84
N GLY A 299 -16.53 2.04 11.44
CA GLY A 299 -15.38 1.46 12.14
C GLY A 299 -14.20 1.14 11.23
N VAL A 300 -14.43 0.51 10.06
CA VAL A 300 -13.35 0.15 9.13
C VAL A 300 -12.73 1.40 8.51
N VAL A 301 -13.52 2.39 8.06
CA VAL A 301 -12.98 3.65 7.54
C VAL A 301 -12.12 4.36 8.59
N ALA A 302 -12.54 4.33 9.86
CA ALA A 302 -11.76 4.88 10.96
C ALA A 302 -10.46 4.11 11.22
N HIS A 303 -10.53 2.78 11.28
CA HIS A 303 -9.38 1.90 11.44
C HIS A 303 -8.28 2.22 10.43
N GLU A 304 -8.63 2.22 9.16
CA GLU A 304 -7.67 2.49 8.07
C GLU A 304 -7.13 3.92 8.10
N TYR A 305 -7.95 4.90 8.51
CA TYR A 305 -7.50 6.27 8.70
C TYR A 305 -6.48 6.37 9.87
N PHE A 306 -6.74 5.70 10.99
CA PHE A 306 -5.89 5.76 12.19
C PHE A 306 -4.51 5.17 11.97
N HIS A 307 -4.39 4.15 11.12
CA HIS A 307 -3.11 3.61 10.67
C HIS A 307 -2.18 4.67 10.05
N ASN A 308 -2.71 5.80 9.55
CA ASN A 308 -1.89 6.92 9.08
C ASN A 308 -0.82 7.33 10.11
N TRP A 309 -1.15 7.24 11.40
CA TRP A 309 -0.22 7.45 12.50
C TRP A 309 0.31 6.14 13.11
N SER A 310 -0.56 5.16 13.42
CA SER A 310 -0.21 3.88 14.06
C SER A 310 -0.05 2.75 13.05
N GLY A 311 0.91 2.88 12.14
CA GLY A 311 1.20 1.89 11.10
C GLY A 311 2.05 2.50 10.00
N ASN A 312 1.72 3.72 9.58
CA ASN A 312 2.38 4.38 8.47
C ASN A 312 3.51 5.30 8.94
N ARG A 313 3.19 6.32 9.75
CA ARG A 313 4.21 7.27 10.25
C ARG A 313 5.16 6.64 11.26
N VAL A 314 4.66 5.69 12.05
CA VAL A 314 5.46 4.76 12.84
C VAL A 314 5.04 3.36 12.42
N THR A 315 5.96 2.59 11.86
CA THR A 315 5.70 1.26 11.31
C THR A 315 6.41 0.15 12.09
N CYS A 316 6.16 -1.10 11.70
CA CYS A 316 6.75 -2.30 12.28
C CYS A 316 8.22 -2.45 11.86
N ARG A 317 9.08 -2.91 12.78
CA ARG A 317 10.47 -3.29 12.46
C ARG A 317 10.54 -4.61 11.68
N ASP A 318 9.68 -5.54 12.06
CA ASP A 318 9.55 -6.87 11.47
C ASP A 318 8.12 -7.36 11.70
N TRP A 319 7.69 -8.38 10.96
CA TRP A 319 6.31 -8.87 11.01
C TRP A 319 5.91 -9.53 12.34
N PHE A 320 6.85 -9.89 13.21
CA PHE A 320 6.51 -10.33 14.57
C PHE A 320 5.99 -9.17 15.43
N GLN A 321 6.21 -7.93 15.01
CA GLN A 321 5.69 -6.74 15.68
C GLN A 321 4.30 -6.33 15.17
N LEU A 322 3.61 -7.13 14.36
CA LEU A 322 2.32 -6.77 13.74
C LEU A 322 1.30 -6.22 14.74
N SER A 323 1.23 -6.79 15.95
CA SER A 323 0.33 -6.33 17.00
C SER A 323 0.62 -4.91 17.52
N LEU A 324 1.79 -4.34 17.24
CA LEU A 324 2.09 -2.93 17.51
C LEU A 324 1.19 -2.02 16.67
N LYS A 325 1.09 -2.27 15.36
CA LYS A 325 0.19 -1.50 14.49
C LYS A 325 -1.25 -1.95 14.68
N GLU A 326 -1.52 -3.24 14.53
CA GLU A 326 -2.89 -3.78 14.54
C GLU A 326 -3.55 -3.67 15.90
N GLY A 327 -2.89 -4.12 16.96
CA GLY A 327 -3.49 -4.09 18.30
C GLY A 327 -3.77 -2.67 18.78
N PHE A 328 -2.89 -1.72 18.45
CA PHE A 328 -3.12 -0.32 18.81
C PHE A 328 -4.16 0.35 17.92
N THR A 329 -4.17 0.09 16.61
CA THR A 329 -5.20 0.64 15.72
C THR A 329 -6.59 0.05 16.00
N VAL A 330 -6.68 -1.26 16.30
CA VAL A 330 -7.93 -1.90 16.77
C VAL A 330 -8.44 -1.24 18.05
N PHE A 331 -7.55 -0.93 18.99
CA PHE A 331 -7.95 -0.18 20.19
C PHE A 331 -8.49 1.21 19.83
N ARG A 332 -7.86 1.93 18.88
CA ARG A 332 -8.30 3.26 18.46
C ARG A 332 -9.66 3.22 17.75
N ASP A 333 -9.89 2.27 16.85
CA ASP A 333 -11.20 2.13 16.19
C ASP A 333 -12.31 1.75 17.18
N ALA A 334 -11.99 0.98 18.22
CA ALA A 334 -12.95 0.61 19.24
C ALA A 334 -13.35 1.81 20.09
N GLU A 335 -12.37 2.64 20.48
CA GLU A 335 -12.62 3.89 21.22
C GLU A 335 -13.41 4.91 20.37
N PHE A 336 -13.04 5.07 19.09
CA PHE A 336 -13.80 5.90 18.15
C PHE A 336 -15.25 5.43 18.03
N SER A 337 -15.46 4.13 17.78
CA SER A 337 -16.80 3.55 17.64
C SER A 337 -17.62 3.72 18.91
N ALA A 338 -16.98 3.62 20.08
CA ALA A 338 -17.59 3.83 21.39
C ALA A 338 -18.03 5.29 21.61
N ASP A 339 -17.24 6.26 21.16
CA ASP A 339 -17.55 7.69 21.27
C ASP A 339 -18.61 8.15 20.27
N MET A 340 -18.61 7.58 19.05
CA MET A 340 -19.60 7.91 18.02
C MET A 340 -20.98 7.29 18.32
N ASN A 341 -21.00 6.14 19.01
CA ASN A 341 -22.20 5.34 19.22
C ASN A 341 -22.48 5.08 20.71
N SER A 342 -22.31 3.84 21.17
CA SER A 342 -22.55 3.42 22.55
C SER A 342 -21.35 2.66 23.09
N ARG A 343 -20.59 3.32 23.96
CA ARG A 343 -19.44 2.75 24.66
C ARG A 343 -19.74 1.44 25.38
N THR A 344 -20.93 1.31 25.98
CA THR A 344 -21.33 0.06 26.65
C THR A 344 -21.58 -1.07 25.65
N VAL A 345 -22.27 -0.79 24.55
CA VAL A 345 -22.57 -1.81 23.52
C VAL A 345 -21.29 -2.28 22.84
N LYS A 346 -20.46 -1.34 22.38
CA LYS A 346 -19.17 -1.65 21.75
C LYS A 346 -18.28 -2.51 22.66
N ARG A 347 -18.21 -2.17 23.96
CA ARG A 347 -17.43 -2.98 24.91
C ARG A 347 -17.99 -4.40 25.10
N ILE A 348 -19.30 -4.58 25.07
CA ILE A 348 -19.93 -5.91 25.14
C ILE A 348 -19.57 -6.72 23.89
N GLU A 349 -19.66 -6.11 22.70
CA GLU A 349 -19.32 -6.75 21.42
C GLU A 349 -17.86 -7.22 21.39
N ASP A 350 -16.91 -6.37 21.79
CA ASP A 350 -15.49 -6.71 21.81
C ASP A 350 -15.18 -7.86 22.78
N VAL A 351 -15.78 -7.84 23.98
CA VAL A 351 -15.60 -8.90 24.98
C VAL A 351 -16.25 -10.20 24.50
N ALA A 352 -17.41 -10.13 23.84
CA ALA A 352 -18.06 -11.30 23.27
C ALA A 352 -17.20 -11.92 22.17
N TYR A 353 -16.61 -11.11 21.28
CA TYR A 353 -15.70 -11.57 20.23
C TYR A 353 -14.47 -12.28 20.82
N LEU A 354 -13.80 -11.69 21.81
CA LEU A 354 -12.64 -12.32 22.48
C LEU A 354 -12.98 -13.68 23.09
N ARG A 355 -14.11 -13.78 23.78
CA ARG A 355 -14.56 -15.04 24.40
C ARG A 355 -14.90 -16.13 23.39
N THR A 356 -15.41 -15.74 22.23
CA THR A 356 -15.95 -16.67 21.22
C THR A 356 -14.92 -17.10 20.18
N HIS A 357 -13.96 -16.24 19.84
CA HIS A 357 -13.01 -16.48 18.74
C HIS A 357 -11.55 -16.52 19.18
N GLN A 358 -11.18 -15.85 20.28
CA GLN A 358 -9.78 -15.79 20.71
C GLN A 358 -9.46 -16.79 21.83
N PHE A 359 -10.40 -17.04 22.75
CA PHE A 359 -10.23 -18.01 23.83
C PHE A 359 -10.66 -19.43 23.48
N ALA A 360 -11.67 -19.56 22.61
CA ALA A 360 -12.20 -20.85 22.15
C ALA A 360 -11.23 -21.48 21.15
#